data_AF-A0A938ZP99-F1
#
_entry.id   AF-A0A938ZP99-F1
#
_cell.length_a   1.000
_cell.length_b   1.000
_cell.length_c   1.000
_cell.angle_alpha   90.00
_cell.angle_beta   90.00
_cell.angle_gamma   90.00
#
_symmetry.space_group_name_H-M   'P 1'
#
loop_
_entity.id
_entity.type
_entity.pdbx_description
1 polymer ?
#
loop_
_entity_poly.entity_id
_entity_poly.type
_entity_poly.pdbx_seq_one_letter_code
_entity_poly.pdbx_strand_id
1 'polypeptide(L)'
;MPNQDTTRRLRFQVISQDITSFHGLQTVSTYDTSRSNASVANIQQAYQAMLAQQQAETEKLALYRAAVDAARLAEWEFHNAVLAMKEVVRGQYGSDSDQAQAVGLKKKSNRKRPTRKKSVAVAS
;
A
#
# COMPACT_ATOMS: atom_id res chain seq x y z
N MET A 1 -31.08 7.98 -22.59
CA MET A 1 -30.01 8.47 -21.71
C MET A 1 -28.87 7.48 -21.80
N PRO A 2 -27.62 7.90 -22.04
CA PRO A 2 -26.48 6.97 -22.04
C PRO A 2 -26.34 6.29 -20.68
N ASN A 3 -25.93 5.02 -20.68
CA ASN A 3 -25.72 4.24 -19.46
C ASN A 3 -24.63 4.90 -18.61
N GLN A 4 -24.93 5.12 -17.33
CA GLN A 4 -23.98 5.71 -16.38
C GLN A 4 -22.94 4.65 -15.99
N ASP A 5 -21.66 4.92 -16.25
CA ASP A 5 -20.56 4.05 -15.80
C ASP A 5 -20.22 4.39 -14.34
N THR A 6 -20.66 3.55 -13.41
CA THR A 6 -20.43 3.70 -11.96
C THR A 6 -19.14 3.04 -11.48
N THR A 7 -18.37 2.40 -12.38
CA THR A 7 -17.11 1.74 -12.00
C THR A 7 -15.99 2.74 -11.75
N ARG A 8 -16.11 3.96 -12.25
CA ARG A 8 -15.10 5.01 -12.16
C ARG A 8 -15.58 6.17 -11.31
N ARG A 9 -14.64 6.77 -10.57
CA ARG A 9 -14.91 8.01 -9.84
C ARG A 9 -15.25 9.13 -10.82
N LEU A 10 -16.24 9.94 -10.47
CA LEU A 10 -16.51 11.18 -11.18
C LEU A 10 -15.28 12.10 -11.14
N ARG A 11 -15.10 12.87 -12.21
CA ARG A 11 -14.03 13.86 -12.26
C ARG A 11 -14.26 14.90 -11.15
N PHE A 12 -13.18 15.33 -10.50
CA PHE A 12 -13.25 16.33 -9.44
C PHE A 12 -13.98 17.61 -9.87
N GLN A 13 -13.73 18.07 -11.10
CA GLN A 13 -14.40 19.25 -11.66
C GLN A 13 -15.93 19.12 -11.72
N VAL A 14 -16.44 17.92 -12.01
CA VAL A 14 -17.89 17.66 -12.08
C VAL A 14 -18.48 17.76 -10.68
N ILE A 15 -17.89 17.07 -9.69
CA ILE A 15 -18.36 17.13 -8.30
C ILE A 15 -18.32 18.57 -7.76
N SER A 16 -17.24 19.32 -8.05
CA SER A 16 -17.12 20.72 -7.62
C SER A 16 -18.21 21.61 -8.23
N GLN A 17 -18.55 21.38 -9.49
CA GLN A 17 -19.61 22.10 -10.17
C GLN A 17 -20.97 21.74 -9.59
N ASP A 18 -21.24 20.46 -9.33
CA ASP A 18 -22.47 19.98 -8.70
C ASP A 18 -22.67 20.57 -7.30
N ILE A 19 -21.60 20.62 -6.49
CA ILE A 19 -21.62 21.26 -5.17
C ILE A 19 -21.95 22.75 -5.28
N THR A 20 -21.33 23.45 -6.24
CA THR A 20 -21.59 24.88 -6.47
C THR A 20 -23.03 25.11 -6.91
N SER A 21 -23.56 24.27 -7.81
CA SER A 21 -24.96 24.32 -8.25
C SER A 21 -25.92 24.05 -7.10
N PHE A 22 -25.61 23.09 -6.21
CA PHE A 22 -26.42 22.81 -5.03
C PHE A 22 -26.42 23.97 -4.04
N HIS A 23 -25.27 24.61 -3.78
CA HIS A 23 -25.22 25.82 -2.97
C HIS A 23 -26.00 26.98 -3.61
N GLY A 24 -25.90 27.15 -4.94
CA GLY A 24 -26.69 28.13 -5.68
C GLY A 24 -28.20 27.90 -5.54
N LEU A 25 -28.65 26.64 -5.51
CA LEU A 25 -30.07 26.30 -5.32
C LEU A 25 -30.63 26.83 -3.99
N GLN A 26 -29.81 26.95 -2.94
CA GLN A 26 -30.24 27.49 -1.64
C GLN A 26 -30.68 28.96 -1.72
N THR A 27 -30.29 29.69 -2.76
CA THR A 27 -30.73 31.07 -3.01
C THR A 27 -32.11 31.15 -3.66
N VAL A 28 -32.60 30.05 -4.24
CA VAL A 28 -33.89 29.97 -4.93
C VAL A 28 -34.96 29.51 -3.93
N SER A 29 -35.49 30.45 -3.15
CA SER A 29 -36.49 30.16 -2.09
C SER A 29 -37.81 29.59 -2.60
N THR A 30 -38.12 29.76 -3.89
CA THR A 30 -39.37 29.32 -4.53
C THR A 30 -39.24 27.98 -5.26
N TYR A 31 -38.09 27.31 -5.15
CA TYR A 31 -37.87 26.04 -5.83
C TYR A 31 -38.72 24.91 -5.22
N ASP A 32 -39.65 24.38 -6.01
CA ASP A 32 -40.45 23.22 -5.69
C ASP A 32 -40.52 22.28 -6.92
N THR A 33 -40.52 20.96 -6.68
CA THR A 33 -40.62 19.98 -7.77
C THR A 33 -41.44 18.77 -7.34
N SER A 34 -42.21 18.24 -8.28
CA SER A 34 -42.93 16.97 -8.11
C SER A 34 -42.02 15.72 -8.21
N ARG A 35 -40.76 15.89 -8.64
CA ARG A 35 -39.81 14.78 -8.79
C ARG A 35 -39.10 14.57 -7.45
N SER A 36 -39.40 13.45 -6.79
CA SER A 36 -38.81 13.13 -5.48
C SER A 36 -37.29 13.20 -5.48
N ASN A 37 -36.62 12.63 -6.49
CA ASN A 37 -35.15 12.65 -6.61
C ASN A 37 -34.53 14.05 -6.80
N ALA A 38 -35.31 15.03 -7.28
CA ALA A 38 -34.86 16.41 -7.44
C ALA A 38 -35.29 17.31 -6.28
N SER A 39 -35.92 16.76 -5.23
CA SER A 39 -36.25 17.53 -4.04
C SER A 39 -34.98 17.97 -3.28
N VAL A 40 -35.05 19.16 -2.67
CA VAL A 40 -33.93 19.72 -1.89
C VAL A 40 -33.50 18.77 -0.78
N ALA A 41 -34.45 18.10 -0.12
CA ALA A 41 -34.17 17.14 0.94
C ALA A 41 -33.35 15.94 0.43
N ASN A 42 -33.72 15.37 -0.72
CA ASN A 42 -33.00 14.22 -1.28
C ASN A 42 -31.62 14.61 -1.81
N ILE A 43 -31.46 15.79 -2.41
CA ILE A 43 -30.15 16.28 -2.85
C ILE A 43 -29.24 16.54 -1.64
N GLN A 44 -29.77 17.15 -0.57
CA GLN A 44 -29.03 17.34 0.69
C GLN A 44 -28.60 16.00 1.30
N GLN A 45 -29.51 15.02 1.34
CA GLN A 45 -29.20 13.69 1.85
C GLN A 45 -28.12 12.99 1.02
N ALA A 46 -28.20 13.08 -0.31
CA ALA A 46 -27.18 12.53 -1.21
C ALA A 46 -25.82 13.22 -1.02
N TYR A 47 -25.80 14.54 -0.83
CA TYR A 47 -24.59 15.30 -0.54
C TYR A 47 -23.94 14.87 0.78
N GLN A 48 -24.71 14.73 1.85
CA GLN A 48 -24.20 14.25 3.14
C GLN A 48 -23.69 12.82 3.06
N ALA A 49 -24.41 11.94 2.37
CA ALA A 49 -23.98 10.56 2.13
C ALA A 49 -22.66 10.51 1.36
N MET A 50 -22.49 11.35 0.31
CA MET A 50 -21.25 11.45 -0.44
C MET A 50 -20.07 11.82 0.47
N LEU A 51 -20.22 12.85 1.31
CA LEU A 51 -19.16 13.28 2.22
C LEU A 51 -18.81 12.18 3.24
N ALA A 52 -19.81 11.55 3.84
CA ALA A 52 -19.61 10.47 4.80
C ALA A 52 -18.84 9.28 4.19
N GLN A 53 -19.17 8.90 2.96
CA GLN A 53 -18.48 7.80 2.28
C GLN A 53 -17.05 8.17 1.87
N GLN A 54 -16.81 9.41 1.42
CA GLN A 54 -15.45 9.90 1.10
C GLN A 54 -14.56 9.97 2.35
N GLN A 55 -15.13 10.36 3.49
CA GLN A 55 -14.44 10.33 4.77
C GLN A 55 -14.08 8.89 5.16
N ALA A 56 -15.05 7.97 5.14
CA ALA A 56 -14.83 6.57 5.48
C ALA A 56 -13.80 5.88 4.55
N GLU A 57 -13.77 6.24 3.26
CA GLU A 57 -12.73 5.79 2.33
C GLU A 57 -11.33 6.22 2.80
N THR A 58 -11.19 7.50 3.15
CA THR A 58 -9.91 8.08 3.60
C THR A 58 -9.42 7.45 4.89
N GLU A 59 -10.32 7.24 5.86
CA GLU A 59 -10.03 6.57 7.13
C GLU A 59 -9.53 5.13 6.91
N LYS A 60 -10.24 4.36 6.08
CA LYS A 60 -9.83 2.98 5.75
C LYS A 60 -8.51 2.93 5.01
N LEU A 61 -8.25 3.86 4.11
CA LEU A 61 -7.00 3.93 3.39
C LEU A 61 -5.82 4.24 4.32
N ALA A 62 -6.02 5.13 5.31
CA ALA A 62 -5.02 5.40 6.34
C ALA A 62 -4.74 4.16 7.21
N LEU A 63 -5.78 3.45 7.64
CA LEU A 63 -5.65 2.20 8.40
C LEU A 63 -4.94 1.11 7.59
N TYR A 64 -5.26 0.98 6.30
CA TYR A 64 -4.60 0.04 5.41
C TYR A 64 -3.10 0.34 5.29
N ARG A 65 -2.74 1.61 5.10
CA ARG A 65 -1.32 2.03 5.05
C ARG A 65 -0.59 1.68 6.35
N ALA A 66 -1.19 1.98 7.51
CA ALA A 66 -0.62 1.64 8.81
C ALA A 66 -0.42 0.12 8.97
N ALA A 67 -1.40 -0.68 8.54
CA ALA A 67 -1.30 -2.15 8.58
C ALA A 67 -0.18 -2.69 7.67
N VAL A 68 -0.03 -2.12 6.46
CA VAL A 68 1.06 -2.47 5.53
C VAL A 68 2.43 -2.16 6.13
N ASP A 69 2.57 -1.00 6.77
CA ASP A 69 3.84 -0.61 7.39
C ASP A 69 4.18 -1.49 8.60
N ALA A 70 3.18 -1.85 9.42
CA ALA A 70 3.35 -2.79 10.53
C ALA A 70 3.76 -4.19 10.03
N ALA A 71 3.14 -4.69 8.96
CA ALA A 71 3.52 -5.97 8.35
C ALA A 71 4.98 -5.94 7.85
N ARG A 72 5.38 -4.87 7.16
CA ARG A 72 6.76 -4.71 6.67
C ARG A 72 7.77 -4.71 7.80
N LEU A 73 7.47 -4.04 8.91
CA LEU A 73 8.35 -4.01 10.07
C LEU A 73 8.50 -5.42 10.69
N ALA A 74 7.39 -6.14 10.85
CA ALA A 74 7.42 -7.52 11.35
C ALA A 74 8.20 -8.47 10.43
N GLU A 75 8.09 -8.30 9.10
CA GLU A 75 8.88 -9.06 8.12
C GLU A 75 10.38 -8.83 8.30
N TRP A 76 10.80 -7.58 8.50
CA TRP A 76 12.21 -7.25 8.75
C TRP A 76 12.72 -7.81 10.07
N GLU A 77 11.94 -7.72 11.13
CA GLU A 77 12.30 -8.31 12.43
C GLU A 77 12.47 -9.82 12.32
N PHE A 78 11.54 -10.50 11.65
CA PHE A 78 11.64 -11.93 11.40
C PHE A 78 12.88 -12.27 10.56
N HIS A 79 13.15 -11.53 9.49
CA HIS A 79 14.33 -11.73 8.66
C HIS A 79 15.63 -11.62 9.48
N ASN A 80 15.73 -10.57 10.31
CA ASN A 80 16.89 -10.34 11.15
C ASN A 80 17.08 -11.45 12.20
N ALA A 81 15.99 -11.92 12.82
CA ALA A 81 16.02 -13.05 13.74
C ALA A 81 16.52 -14.33 13.04
N VAL A 82 16.07 -14.59 11.81
CA VAL A 82 16.52 -15.73 11.01
C VAL A 82 18.01 -15.61 10.65
N LEU A 83 18.50 -14.40 10.32
CA LEU A 83 19.93 -14.17 10.10
C LEU A 83 20.74 -14.47 11.37
N ALA A 84 20.34 -13.91 12.51
CA ALA A 84 21.00 -14.16 13.79
C ALA A 84 21.03 -15.66 14.14
N MET A 85 19.91 -16.37 13.94
CA MET A 85 19.84 -17.82 14.11
C MET A 85 20.88 -18.55 13.23
N LYS A 86 20.98 -18.20 11.95
CA LYS A 86 21.97 -18.80 11.04
C LYS A 86 23.40 -18.54 11.48
N GLU A 87 23.69 -17.36 12.04
CA GLU A 87 25.00 -17.03 12.58
C GLU A 87 25.33 -17.83 13.83
N VAL A 88 24.37 -17.98 14.75
CA VAL A 88 24.54 -18.83 15.94
C VAL A 88 24.78 -20.27 15.56
N VAL A 89 24.02 -20.84 14.62
CA VAL A 89 24.23 -22.21 14.12
C VAL A 89 25.63 -22.36 13.51
N ARG A 90 26.08 -21.37 12.72
CA ARG A 90 27.43 -21.37 12.15
C ARG A 90 28.52 -21.28 13.22
N GLY A 91 28.30 -20.51 14.29
CA GLY A 91 29.22 -20.36 15.42
C GLY A 91 29.32 -21.62 16.27
N GLN A 92 28.17 -22.24 16.58
CA GLN A 92 28.07 -23.40 17.46
C GLN A 92 28.60 -24.69 16.83
N TYR A 93 28.24 -24.96 15.57
CA TYR A 93 28.59 -26.22 14.89
C TYR A 93 29.76 -26.08 13.93
N GLY A 94 30.17 -24.85 13.61
CA GLY A 94 31.24 -24.56 12.67
C GLY A 94 30.80 -24.53 11.20
N SER A 95 31.62 -23.85 10.38
CA SER A 95 31.29 -23.50 8.99
C SER A 95 31.28 -24.64 7.97
N ASP A 96 31.67 -25.85 8.36
CA ASP A 96 31.72 -27.04 7.49
C ASP A 96 30.78 -28.17 7.93
N SER A 97 29.92 -27.88 8.92
CA SER A 97 29.00 -28.82 9.53
C SER A 97 27.73 -29.08 8.71
N ASP A 98 27.09 -30.22 8.91
CA ASP A 98 25.79 -30.55 8.32
C ASP A 98 24.67 -29.65 8.86
N GLN A 99 24.77 -29.21 10.11
CA GLN A 99 23.81 -28.32 10.76
C GLN A 99 23.80 -26.94 10.09
N ALA A 100 24.98 -26.38 9.78
CA ALA A 100 25.08 -25.14 9.01
C ALA A 100 24.49 -25.32 7.60
N GLN A 101 24.66 -26.51 6.99
CA GLN A 101 24.06 -26.82 5.70
C GLN A 101 22.53 -26.91 5.75
N ALA A 102 21.98 -27.49 6.80
CA ALA A 102 20.54 -27.63 7.00
C ALA A 102 19.81 -26.27 7.08
N VAL A 103 20.45 -25.24 7.64
CA VAL A 103 19.90 -23.87 7.67
C VAL A 103 20.16 -23.06 6.40
N GLY A 104 20.59 -23.72 5.32
CA GLY A 104 20.77 -23.14 4.00
C GLY A 104 22.14 -22.49 3.75
N LEU A 105 23.13 -22.67 4.63
CA LEU A 105 24.50 -22.21 4.38
C LEU A 105 25.28 -23.26 3.57
N LYS A 106 26.17 -22.82 2.68
CA LYS A 106 27.06 -23.76 1.99
C LYS A 106 28.19 -24.23 2.91
N LYS A 107 28.52 -25.53 2.92
CA LYS A 107 29.73 -26.06 3.59
C LYS A 107 31.01 -25.44 3.02
N LYS A 108 32.02 -25.25 3.87
CA LYS A 108 33.31 -24.64 3.49
C LYS A 108 34.09 -25.51 2.52
N SER A 109 34.10 -26.82 2.73
CA SER A 109 34.69 -27.83 1.84
C SER A 109 34.13 -27.75 0.41
N ASN A 110 32.83 -27.47 0.27
CA ASN A 110 32.15 -27.36 -1.02
C ASN A 110 32.33 -25.99 -1.71
N ARG A 111 32.96 -25.00 -1.05
CA ARG A 111 33.20 -23.68 -1.66
C ARG A 111 34.42 -23.73 -2.58
N LYS A 112 34.27 -23.21 -3.81
CA LYS A 112 35.39 -23.02 -4.73
C LYS A 112 36.44 -22.10 -4.09
N ARG A 113 37.70 -22.54 -4.03
CA ARG A 113 38.79 -21.76 -3.45
C ARG A 113 38.98 -20.47 -4.27
N PRO A 114 39.09 -19.28 -3.62
CA PRO A 114 39.37 -18.06 -4.35
C PRO A 114 40.71 -18.17 -5.07
N THR A 115 40.72 -17.96 -6.38
CA THR A 115 41.95 -17.87 -7.17
C THR A 115 42.40 -16.42 -7.20
N ARG A 116 43.58 -16.13 -6.64
CA ARG A 116 44.19 -14.78 -6.73
C ARG A 116 44.54 -14.51 -8.19
N LYS A 117 43.90 -13.51 -8.83
CA LYS A 117 44.35 -13.01 -10.13
C LYS A 117 45.76 -12.46 -9.94
N LYS A 118 46.74 -12.95 -10.71
CA LYS A 118 48.09 -12.37 -10.73
C LYS A 118 47.95 -10.94 -11.26
N SER A 119 48.39 -9.95 -10.49
CA SER A 119 48.56 -8.59 -10.97
C SER A 119 49.55 -8.65 -12.12
N VAL A 120 49.12 -8.29 -13.34
CA VAL A 120 50.00 -8.15 -14.48
C VAL A 120 50.95 -7.01 -14.14
N ALA A 121 52.23 -7.33 -13.92
CA ALA A 121 53.26 -6.31 -13.78
C ALA A 121 53.31 -5.55 -15.10
N VAL A 122 52.98 -4.25 -15.06
CA VAL A 122 53.20 -3.33 -16.18
C VAL A 122 54.71 -3.19 -16.29
N ALA A 123 55.29 -3.80 -17.32
CA ALA A 123 56.69 -3.58 -17.69
C ALA A 123 56.78 -2.21 -18.40
N SER A 124 57.62 -1.33 -17.86
CA SER A 124 58.05 -0.06 -18.46
C SER A 124 58.99 -0.27 -19.63
#